data_AF-A0A1I7SYE4-F1
#
_entry.id   AF-A0A1I7SYE4-F1
#
_cell.length_a   1.000
_cell.length_b   1.000
_cell.length_c   1.000
_cell.angle_alpha   90.00
_cell.angle_beta   90.00
_cell.angle_gamma   90.00
#
_symmetry.space_group_name_H-M   'P 1'
#
loop_
_entity.id
_entity.type
_entity.pdbx_description
1 polymer ?
#
loop_
_entity_poly.entity_id
_entity_poly.type
_entity_poly.pdbx_seq_one_letter_code
_entity_poly.pdbx_strand_id
1 'polypeptide(L)'
;MEQRYVGSMVADVHRTILNGGIFLYPATASAPNGKLRLLYECNPMAYIIEQAGGLATTGKERILDIQPIQIHQRAPIILGSKLDVEEALEYLKKYDE
;
A
#
# COMPACT_ATOMS: atom_id res chain seq x y z
N MET A 1 -8.25 16.76 -7.53
CA MET A 1 -8.26 16.09 -6.22
C MET A 1 -7.10 16.62 -5.42
N GLU A 2 -7.34 17.06 -4.19
CA GLU A 2 -6.29 17.61 -3.33
C GLU A 2 -5.53 16.49 -2.62
N GLN A 3 -4.24 16.71 -2.37
CA GLN A 3 -3.41 15.85 -1.54
C GLN A 3 -3.97 15.78 -0.10
N ARG A 4 -4.00 14.58 0.47
CA ARG A 4 -4.40 14.34 1.86
C ARG A 4 -3.45 13.35 2.52
N TYR A 5 -2.89 13.73 3.66
CA TYR A 5 -2.02 12.89 4.47
C TYR A 5 -2.21 13.25 5.95
N VAL A 6 -2.99 12.43 6.67
CA VAL A 6 -3.26 12.64 8.10
C VAL A 6 -2.07 12.17 8.95
N GLY A 7 -1.31 11.18 8.47
CA GLY A 7 -0.20 10.59 9.20
C GLY A 7 -0.61 9.44 10.12
N SER A 8 -1.88 9.02 10.04
CA SER A 8 -2.40 7.81 10.68
C SER A 8 -2.93 6.89 9.57
N MET A 9 -2.31 5.71 9.43
CA MET A 9 -2.67 4.76 8.38
C MET A 9 -4.16 4.45 8.39
N VAL A 10 -4.75 4.24 9.57
CA VAL A 10 -6.18 3.93 9.71
C VAL A 10 -7.05 5.07 9.15
N ALA A 11 -6.75 6.32 9.51
CA ALA A 11 -7.53 7.47 9.05
C ALA A 11 -7.38 7.71 7.55
N ASP A 12 -6.17 7.51 7.02
CA ASP A 12 -5.88 7.69 5.60
C ASP A 12 -6.53 6.58 4.76
N VAL A 13 -6.38 5.31 5.14
CA VAL A 13 -6.99 4.17 4.43
C VAL A 13 -8.51 4.19 4.53
N HIS A 14 -9.10 4.54 5.68
CA HIS A 14 -10.55 4.66 5.81
C HIS A 14 -11.14 5.69 4.84
N ARG A 15 -10.46 6.83 4.66
CA ARG A 15 -10.84 7.83 3.66
C ARG A 15 -10.68 7.30 2.23
N THR A 16 -9.59 6.58 1.95
CA THR A 16 -9.38 5.95 0.63
C THR A 16 -10.51 4.97 0.28
N ILE A 17 -11.03 4.21 1.25
CA ILE A 17 -12.17 3.31 1.04
C ILE A 17 -13.45 4.10 0.70
N LEU A 18 -13.74 5.18 1.42
CA LEU A 18 -14.99 5.93 1.24
C LEU A 18 -14.99 6.82 0.00
N ASN A 19 -13.86 7.44 -0.31
CA ASN A 19 -13.76 8.50 -1.32
C ASN A 19 -13.00 8.07 -2.57
N GLY A 20 -12.43 6.85 -2.58
CA GLY A 20 -11.47 6.43 -3.58
C GLY A 20 -10.13 7.15 -3.45
N GLY A 21 -9.29 6.97 -4.47
CA GLY A 21 -7.93 7.48 -4.53
C GLY A 21 -6.91 6.42 -4.11
N ILE A 22 -5.70 6.90 -3.80
CA ILE A 22 -4.54 6.05 -3.51
C ILE A 22 -3.83 6.49 -2.22
N PHE A 23 -3.37 5.51 -1.46
CA PHE A 23 -2.48 5.68 -0.32
C PHE A 23 -1.12 5.05 -0.62
N LEU A 24 -0.06 5.80 -0.36
CA LEU A 24 1.32 5.42 -0.64
C LEU A 24 2.16 5.48 0.63
N TYR A 25 2.82 4.36 0.94
CA TYR A 25 3.89 4.29 1.92
C TYR A 25 5.04 3.44 1.34
N PRO A 26 5.76 3.97 0.32
CA PRO A 26 6.79 3.24 -0.39
C PRO A 26 8.04 3.05 0.47
N ALA A 27 8.98 2.26 -0.05
CA ALA A 27 10.33 2.22 0.50
C ALA A 27 11.02 3.57 0.32
N THR A 28 11.89 3.93 1.26
CA THR A 28 12.72 5.13 1.18
C THR A 28 14.18 4.77 1.46
N ALA A 29 15.13 5.66 1.14
CA ALA A 29 16.55 5.44 1.43
C ALA A 29 16.82 5.14 2.92
N SER A 30 16.06 5.76 3.83
CA SER A 30 16.18 5.52 5.28
C SER A 30 15.35 4.32 5.78
N ALA A 31 14.45 3.78 4.96
CA ALA A 31 13.59 2.64 5.27
C ALA A 31 13.39 1.78 4.01
N PRO A 32 14.43 1.04 3.57
CA PRO A 32 14.40 0.30 2.28
C PRO A 32 13.36 -0.81 2.24
N ASN A 33 12.96 -1.34 3.41
CA ASN A 33 11.90 -2.35 3.53
C ASN A 33 10.54 -1.74 3.89
N GLY A 34 10.37 -0.42 3.70
CA GLY A 34 9.21 0.32 4.19
C GLY A 34 9.22 0.50 5.72
N LYS A 35 8.15 1.11 6.23
CA LYS A 35 8.01 1.44 7.66
C LYS A 35 6.88 0.69 8.37
N LEU A 36 5.84 0.32 7.63
CA LEU A 36 4.66 -0.36 8.16
C LEU A 36 4.91 -1.87 8.26
N ARG A 37 4.32 -2.52 9.27
CA ARG A 37 4.52 -3.95 9.54
C ARG A 37 3.54 -4.79 8.74
N LEU A 38 4.08 -5.83 8.14
CA LEU A 38 3.36 -6.72 7.25
C LEU A 38 2.14 -7.35 7.95
N LEU A 39 2.36 -7.98 9.11
CA LEU A 39 1.31 -8.80 9.75
C LEU A 39 0.11 -8.01 10.28
N TYR A 40 0.33 -6.83 10.86
CA TYR A 40 -0.70 -6.13 11.64
C TYR A 40 -0.94 -4.67 11.19
N GLU A 41 -0.26 -4.21 10.15
CA GLU A 41 -0.57 -2.93 9.49
C GLU A 41 -0.94 -3.19 8.01
N CYS A 42 -0.04 -3.81 7.24
CA CYS A 42 -0.24 -4.01 5.80
C CYS A 42 -1.31 -5.07 5.47
N ASN A 43 -1.20 -6.28 6.02
CA ASN A 43 -2.10 -7.39 5.70
C ASN A 43 -3.57 -7.08 6.03
N PRO A 44 -3.92 -6.54 7.22
CA PRO A 44 -5.31 -6.20 7.52
C PRO A 44 -5.88 -5.16 6.56
N MET A 45 -5.11 -4.11 6.23
CA MET A 45 -5.58 -3.05 5.34
C MET A 45 -5.66 -3.51 3.89
N ALA A 46 -4.71 -4.32 3.44
CA ALA A 46 -4.75 -4.95 2.11
C ALA A 46 -5.99 -5.85 1.97
N TYR A 47 -6.30 -6.67 2.98
CA TYR A 47 -7.48 -7.51 2.97
C TYR A 47 -8.77 -6.69 2.83
N ILE A 48 -8.94 -5.64 3.64
CA ILE A 48 -10.13 -4.77 3.57
C ILE A 48 -10.25 -4.11 2.18
N ILE A 49 -9.15 -3.59 1.65
CA ILE A 49 -9.13 -2.91 0.35
C ILE A 49 -9.47 -3.86 -0.79
N GLU A 50 -8.91 -5.07 -0.80
CA GLU A 50 -9.23 -6.07 -1.82
C GLU A 50 -10.66 -6.57 -1.73
N GLN A 51 -11.22 -6.74 -0.52
CA GLN A 51 -12.64 -7.04 -0.34
C GLN A 51 -13.55 -5.90 -0.84
N ALA A 52 -13.07 -4.65 -0.81
CA ALA A 52 -13.76 -3.51 -1.39
C ALA A 52 -13.54 -3.35 -2.91
N GLY A 53 -12.85 -4.30 -3.57
CA GLY A 53 -12.57 -4.27 -5.01
C GLY A 53 -11.37 -3.39 -5.40
N GLY A 54 -10.61 -2.89 -4.42
CA GLY A 54 -9.36 -2.18 -4.65
C GLY A 54 -8.16 -3.11 -4.83
N LEU A 55 -6.95 -2.53 -4.83
CA LEU A 55 -5.69 -3.28 -4.96
C LEU A 55 -4.71 -2.86 -3.85
N ALA A 56 -3.89 -3.81 -3.39
CA ALA A 56 -2.81 -3.55 -2.43
C ALA A 56 -1.52 -4.29 -2.83
N THR A 57 -0.42 -3.56 -3.00
CA THR A 57 0.84 -4.05 -3.56
C THR A 57 2.04 -3.42 -2.87
N THR A 58 3.19 -4.09 -2.89
CA THR A 58 4.50 -3.50 -2.53
C THR A 58 5.04 -2.58 -3.62
N GLY A 59 4.41 -2.58 -4.79
CA GLY A 59 4.96 -2.06 -6.04
C GLY A 59 5.56 -3.16 -6.93
N LYS A 60 5.82 -4.35 -6.38
CA LYS A 60 6.38 -5.50 -7.13
C LYS A 60 5.56 -6.78 -6.97
N GLU A 61 4.97 -7.01 -5.80
CA GLU A 61 4.13 -8.17 -5.50
C GLU A 61 2.91 -7.78 -4.67
N ARG A 62 1.86 -8.60 -4.71
CA ARG A 62 0.63 -8.38 -3.94
C ARG A 62 0.87 -8.62 -2.45
N ILE A 63 0.35 -7.73 -1.60
CA ILE A 63 0.62 -7.76 -0.15
C ILE A 63 0.22 -9.09 0.49
N LEU A 64 -0.95 -9.61 0.13
CA LEU A 64 -1.49 -10.84 0.74
C LEU A 64 -0.81 -12.13 0.27
N ASP A 65 0.05 -12.08 -0.76
CA ASP A 65 0.80 -13.24 -1.23
C ASP A 65 2.18 -13.36 -0.56
N ILE A 66 2.62 -12.33 0.18
CA ILE A 66 3.90 -12.31 0.88
C ILE A 66 3.87 -13.32 2.03
N GLN A 67 4.73 -14.33 1.97
CA GLN A 67 4.97 -15.24 3.10
C GLN A 67 5.88 -14.55 4.13
N PRO A 68 5.38 -14.25 5.35
CA PRO A 68 6.15 -13.54 6.36
C PRO A 68 7.27 -14.42 6.93
N ILE A 69 8.48 -13.86 7.05
CA ILE A 69 9.62 -14.53 7.69
C ILE A 69 9.83 -14.11 9.15
N GLN A 70 9.22 -13.00 9.58
CA GLN A 70 9.32 -12.46 10.95
C GLN A 70 8.02 -11.75 11.35
N ILE A 71 7.69 -11.78 12.64
CA ILE A 71 6.45 -11.17 13.17
C ILE A 71 6.41 -9.64 13.05
N HIS A 72 7.57 -8.98 13.02
CA HIS A 72 7.70 -7.53 12.88
C HIS A 72 8.29 -7.11 11.52
N GLN A 73 8.23 -8.01 10.52
CA GLN A 73 8.65 -7.72 9.16
C GLN A 73 7.94 -6.47 8.65
N ARG A 74 8.68 -5.58 8.00
CA ARG A 74 8.14 -4.39 7.34
C ARG A 74 7.92 -4.65 5.86
N ALA A 75 6.99 -3.90 5.28
CA ALA A 75 6.78 -3.87 3.85
C ALA A 75 6.46 -2.44 3.38
N PRO A 76 6.89 -2.05 2.17
CA PRO A 76 6.29 -0.92 1.48
C PRO A 76 4.84 -1.29 1.10
N ILE A 77 3.97 -0.30 0.99
CA ILE A 77 2.58 -0.53 0.59
C ILE A 77 2.05 0.61 -0.26
N ILE A 78 1.34 0.22 -1.31
CA ILE A 78 0.56 1.05 -2.21
C ILE A 78 -0.82 0.41 -2.25
N LEU A 79 -1.87 1.16 -1.87
CA LEU A 79 -3.22 0.62 -1.86
C LEU A 79 -4.28 1.66 -2.19
N GLY A 80 -5.44 1.21 -2.68
CA GLY A 80 -6.59 2.09 -2.93
C GLY A 80 -7.46 1.62 -4.09
N SER A 81 -8.07 2.57 -4.79
CA SER A 81 -8.81 2.33 -6.03
C SER A 81 -7.94 1.54 -7.01
N LYS A 82 -8.52 0.50 -7.61
CA LYS A 82 -7.80 -0.40 -8.52
C LYS A 82 -7.07 0.32 -9.65
N LEU A 83 -7.76 1.22 -10.37
CA LEU A 83 -7.19 1.94 -11.50
C LEU A 83 -6.04 2.87 -11.10
N ASP A 84 -6.17 3.57 -9.97
CA ASP A 84 -5.12 4.48 -9.47
C ASP A 84 -3.86 3.68 -9.09
N VAL A 85 -4.02 2.50 -8.48
CA VAL A 85 -2.90 1.63 -8.12
C VAL A 85 -2.26 1.01 -9.36
N GLU A 86 -3.04 0.59 -10.35
CA GLU A 86 -2.53 0.08 -11.64
C GLU A 86 -1.72 1.15 -12.37
N GLU A 87 -2.20 2.39 -12.44
CA GLU A 87 -1.45 3.51 -13.00
C GLU A 87 -0.12 3.73 -12.26
N ALA A 88 -0.12 3.70 -10.93
CA ALA A 88 1.11 3.80 -10.15
C ALA A 88 2.09 2.65 -10.47
N LEU A 89 1.61 1.42 -10.66
CA LEU A 89 2.43 0.28 -11.06
C LEU A 89 3.01 0.43 -12.47
N GLU A 90 2.27 1.02 -13.41
CA GLU A 90 2.78 1.32 -14.75
C GLU A 90 3.97 2.28 -14.70
N TYR A 91 3.87 3.33 -13.88
CA TYR A 91 4.98 4.26 -13.66
C TYR A 91 6.18 3.58 -13.00
N LEU A 92 5.95 2.78 -11.96
CA LEU A 92 7.03 2.03 -11.30
C LEU A 92 7.74 1.10 -12.29
N LYS A 93 7.00 0.38 -13.13
CA LYS A 93 7.55 -0.49 -14.17
C LYS A 93 8.35 0.29 -15.22
N LYS A 94 7.86 1.47 -15.61
CA LYS A 94 8.53 2.33 -16.60
C LYS A 94 9.88 2.86 -16.12
N TYR A 95 10.04 3.04 -14.82
CA TYR A 95 11.23 3.66 -14.20
C TYR A 95 11.98 2.71 -13.24
N ASP A 96 11.82 1.38 -13.38
CA ASP A 96 12.58 0.36 -12.62
C ASP A 96 14.00 0.14 -13.21
N GLU A 97 14.50 1.07 -14.04
CA GLU A 97 15.84 1.13 -14.64
C GLU A 97 16.76 2.16 -13.94
#